data_AF-A0A078BA84-F1
#
_entry.id   AF-A0A078BA84-F1
#
_cell.length_a   1.000
_cell.length_b   1.000
_cell.length_c   1.000
_cell.angle_alpha   90.00
_cell.angle_beta   90.00
_cell.angle_gamma   90.00
#
_symmetry.space_group_name_H-M   'P 1'
#
loop_
_entity.id
_entity.type
_entity.pdbx_description
1 polymer ?
#
loop_
_entity_poly.entity_id
_entity_poly.type
_entity_poly.pdbx_seq_one_letter_code
_entity_poly.pdbx_strand_id
1 'polypeptide(L)'
;MVQLGKFVKGKAPSATESKRTMIRIRHQDKTMEDLDKEQTQMKMRREYLKNAMFEEQKMAHFNRMKILTHWRKIMRVAKTEQLKKEIQIYQQNHDREVDAKDAILQMLDRDLDEAEEQYQMALRNHLIHVDELIELQNSRLRGLQEEFERDLQIIKAEFDREKQEIENSHNMERQELRDMIETIDEEENHKLKQMKDDFESLREETKNKNVEELESMKHDLIKKIEDLDKEFEVNFNRYVSDTESKADNYKKLLKDNEKSSLSINTYQRSINRLKEQIAYWSLKMQQNKRECEERNSKLRKEKDMIVRHYHDLKRKMIQFREDEERRLGNLTINSKMCMDKLKEYQKLGEKILKTAELCRKLETEKEKVLPFYQTSEDGVEEIPDIGVEKIEGMKKQKYNEFQLLDSFYKRYNKVLLDKLAIDKQKTTLEKENMFFKSLLKQYLDGVSVNDDVMNTNNPLLVVNNKVNLNRPPVERMDGGVPHKTVVEANVVVNNRTMQRNANYF
;
A
#
# COMPACT_ATOMS: atom_id res chain seq x y z
N MET A 1 39.02 -20.86 43.74
CA MET A 1 39.04 -22.26 44.22
C MET A 1 40.33 -22.90 43.79
N VAL A 2 41.29 -23.06 44.70
CA VAL A 2 42.46 -23.93 44.54
C VAL A 2 42.60 -24.67 45.87
N GLN A 3 42.32 -25.97 45.86
CA GLN A 3 42.45 -26.86 47.01
C GLN A 3 43.93 -27.16 47.25
N LEU A 4 44.39 -26.94 48.48
CA LEU A 4 45.68 -27.39 48.99
C LEU A 4 45.44 -28.24 50.24
N GLY A 5 46.06 -29.41 50.30
CA GLY A 5 46.24 -30.14 51.55
C GLY A 5 46.01 -31.65 51.46
N LYS A 6 46.98 -32.38 50.91
CA LYS A 6 47.12 -33.81 51.23
C LYS A 6 47.68 -33.95 52.65
N PHE A 7 46.95 -34.64 53.51
CA PHE A 7 47.42 -35.12 54.81
C PHE A 7 48.54 -36.15 54.60
N VAL A 8 49.68 -35.96 55.25
CA VAL A 8 50.63 -37.05 55.51
C VAL A 8 50.78 -37.19 57.01
N LYS A 9 50.16 -38.24 57.53
CA LYS A 9 50.21 -38.71 58.92
C LYS A 9 51.15 -39.91 58.91
N GLY A 10 52.31 -39.80 59.57
CA GLY A 10 53.29 -40.88 59.69
C GLY A 10 54.47 -40.41 60.55
N LYS A 11 54.36 -40.47 61.88
CA LYS A 11 54.87 -41.57 62.72
C LYS A 11 56.41 -41.63 62.69
N ALA A 12 57.06 -40.73 63.42
CA ALA A 12 58.44 -40.92 63.84
C ALA A 12 58.46 -41.87 65.06
N PRO A 13 59.37 -42.87 65.09
CA PRO A 13 59.36 -43.94 66.07
C PRO A 13 59.81 -43.46 67.45
N SER A 14 59.06 -43.89 68.47
CA SER A 14 59.50 -43.89 69.87
C SER A 14 60.69 -44.83 70.02
N ALA A 15 61.71 -44.34 70.71
CA ALA A 15 62.92 -45.03 71.10
C ALA A 15 62.67 -46.39 71.77
N THR A 16 63.55 -47.36 71.52
CA THR A 16 64.05 -48.32 72.51
C THR A 16 65.26 -49.06 71.95
N GLU A 17 66.46 -48.52 72.15
CA GLU A 17 67.68 -49.33 72.27
C GLU A 17 68.78 -48.52 72.98
N SER A 18 68.49 -48.12 74.22
CA SER A 18 69.55 -47.76 75.15
C SER A 18 70.33 -49.01 75.50
N LYS A 19 71.53 -49.15 74.93
CA LYS A 19 72.55 -50.09 75.37
C LYS A 19 72.70 -49.97 76.90
N ARG A 20 72.19 -50.98 77.62
CA ARG A 20 72.43 -51.15 79.06
C ARG A 20 73.89 -51.54 79.24
N THR A 21 74.75 -50.56 79.41
CA THR A 21 76.07 -50.78 80.01
C THR A 21 75.83 -51.26 81.44
N MET A 22 76.10 -52.53 81.71
CA MET A 22 76.12 -53.12 83.05
C MET A 22 77.24 -52.45 83.86
N ILE A 23 76.92 -51.34 84.52
CA ILE A 23 77.78 -50.78 85.57
C ILE A 23 77.63 -51.69 86.78
N ARG A 24 78.68 -52.45 87.08
CA ARG A 24 78.81 -53.26 88.29
C ARG A 24 78.87 -52.29 89.48
N ILE A 25 77.74 -52.06 90.14
CA ILE A 25 77.65 -51.25 91.36
C ILE A 25 78.41 -51.99 92.46
N ARG A 26 79.66 -51.57 92.73
CA ARG A 26 80.29 -51.82 94.03
C ARG A 26 79.40 -51.14 95.08
N HIS A 27 78.86 -51.93 96.00
CA HIS A 27 78.31 -51.39 97.23
C HIS A 27 79.49 -50.81 98.00
N GLN A 28 79.73 -49.51 97.83
CA GLN A 28 80.32 -48.69 98.87
C GLN A 28 79.14 -48.15 99.66
N ASP A 29 79.09 -48.45 100.95
CA ASP A 29 78.15 -47.87 101.88
C ASP A 29 78.28 -46.34 101.82
N LYS A 30 77.45 -45.71 100.99
CA LYS A 30 77.20 -44.27 101.04
C LYS A 30 76.30 -44.04 102.24
N THR A 31 76.74 -43.19 103.15
CA THR A 31 75.95 -42.77 104.32
C THR A 31 74.64 -42.11 103.85
N MET A 32 73.58 -42.26 104.64
CA MET A 32 72.23 -41.75 104.36
C MET A 32 72.22 -40.24 104.00
N GLU A 33 73.17 -39.47 104.54
CA GLU A 33 73.35 -38.05 104.25
C GLU A 33 73.74 -37.71 102.80
N ASP A 34 74.54 -38.55 102.13
CA ASP A 34 74.99 -38.23 100.76
C ASP A 34 73.89 -38.49 99.73
N LEU A 35 73.02 -39.47 99.99
CA LEU A 35 71.79 -39.70 99.23
C LEU A 35 70.78 -38.57 99.42
N ASP A 36 70.67 -38.03 100.64
CA ASP A 36 69.81 -36.88 100.93
C ASP A 36 70.34 -35.57 100.30
N LYS A 37 71.66 -35.35 100.29
CA LYS A 37 72.28 -34.22 99.57
C LYS A 37 72.06 -34.30 98.07
N GLU A 38 72.15 -35.49 97.48
CA GLU A 38 71.89 -35.70 96.05
C GLU A 38 70.39 -35.51 95.73
N GLN A 39 69.48 -36.00 96.59
CA GLN A 39 68.04 -35.79 96.43
C GLN A 39 67.63 -34.33 96.60
N THR A 40 68.22 -33.60 97.55
CA THR A 40 67.94 -32.16 97.74
C THR A 40 68.47 -31.35 96.56
N GLN A 41 69.67 -31.64 96.05
CA GLN A 41 70.17 -31.03 94.81
C GLN A 41 69.29 -31.34 93.60
N MET A 42 68.82 -32.57 93.45
CA MET A 42 67.90 -32.97 92.38
C MET A 42 66.54 -32.27 92.50
N LYS A 43 66.01 -32.11 93.71
CA LYS A 43 64.78 -31.32 93.97
C LYS A 43 64.97 -29.85 93.63
N MET A 44 66.06 -29.23 94.07
CA MET A 44 66.40 -27.83 93.75
C MET A 44 66.56 -27.62 92.24
N ARG A 45 67.23 -28.56 91.54
CA ARG A 45 67.38 -28.51 90.08
C ARG A 45 66.06 -28.68 89.35
N ARG A 46 65.17 -29.55 89.87
CA ARG A 46 63.82 -29.76 89.34
C ARG A 46 62.93 -28.54 89.54
N GLU A 47 63.01 -27.88 90.70
CA GLU A 47 62.28 -26.64 90.97
C GLU A 47 62.81 -25.49 90.11
N TYR A 48 64.12 -25.35 89.95
CA TYR A 48 64.72 -24.39 89.02
C TYR A 48 64.25 -24.60 87.58
N LEU A 49 64.28 -25.85 87.08
CA LEU A 49 63.78 -26.18 85.74
C LEU A 49 62.28 -25.93 85.61
N LYS A 50 61.49 -26.18 86.65
CA LYS A 50 60.04 -25.90 86.67
C LYS A 50 59.76 -24.39 86.62
N ASN A 51 60.53 -23.59 87.36
CA ASN A 51 60.42 -22.13 87.36
C ASN A 51 60.87 -21.55 86.01
N ALA A 52 61.98 -22.03 85.46
CA ALA A 52 62.44 -21.64 84.13
C ALA A 52 61.41 -21.98 83.04
N MET A 53 60.78 -23.16 83.12
CA MET A 53 59.70 -23.56 82.21
C MET A 53 58.46 -22.66 82.37
N PHE A 54 58.10 -22.25 83.59
CA PHE A 54 56.98 -21.34 83.83
C PHE A 54 57.26 -19.93 83.30
N GLU A 55 58.49 -19.42 83.50
CA GLU A 55 58.93 -18.15 82.94
C GLU A 55 58.96 -18.19 81.41
N GLU A 56 59.48 -19.28 80.82
CA GLU A 56 59.46 -19.49 79.37
C GLU A 56 58.03 -19.55 78.83
N GLN A 57 57.10 -20.24 79.50
CA GLN A 57 55.67 -20.25 79.13
C GLN A 57 55.05 -18.85 79.20
N LYS A 58 55.36 -18.07 80.25
CA LYS A 58 54.87 -16.69 80.39
C LYS A 58 55.43 -15.79 79.29
N MET A 59 56.72 -15.92 78.97
CA MET A 59 57.36 -15.17 77.89
C MET A 59 56.85 -15.59 76.51
N ALA A 60 56.62 -16.88 76.27
CA ALA A 60 56.00 -17.39 75.05
C ALA A 60 54.57 -16.87 74.88
N HIS A 61 53.78 -16.84 75.96
CA HIS A 61 52.43 -16.26 75.95
C HIS A 61 52.46 -14.75 75.66
N PHE A 62 53.33 -14.01 76.35
CA PHE A 62 53.50 -12.57 76.13
C PHE A 62 53.94 -12.27 74.69
N ASN A 63 54.93 -13.00 74.18
CA ASN A 63 55.41 -12.88 72.80
C ASN A 63 54.29 -13.23 71.80
N ARG A 64 53.51 -14.27 72.06
CA ARG A 64 52.34 -14.61 71.23
C ARG A 64 51.32 -13.47 71.20
N MET A 65 50.99 -12.86 72.34
CA MET A 65 50.06 -11.72 72.38
C MET A 65 50.62 -10.50 71.66
N LYS A 66 51.92 -10.22 71.79
CA LYS A 66 52.60 -9.13 71.09
C LYS A 66 52.57 -9.34 69.57
N ILE A 67 52.89 -10.55 69.12
CA ILE A 67 52.84 -10.98 67.72
C ILE A 67 51.41 -10.87 67.19
N LEU A 68 50.40 -11.38 67.89
CA LEU A 68 48.99 -11.26 67.49
C LEU A 68 48.55 -9.79 67.38
N THR A 69 48.97 -8.94 68.31
CA THR A 69 48.66 -7.51 68.27
C THR A 69 49.27 -6.83 67.04
N HIS A 70 50.52 -7.16 66.72
CA HIS A 70 51.20 -6.64 65.52
C HIS A 70 50.55 -7.17 64.24
N TRP A 71 50.24 -8.46 64.17
CA TRP A 71 49.53 -9.06 63.04
C TRP A 71 48.14 -8.45 62.83
N ARG A 72 47.37 -8.20 63.89
CA ARG A 72 46.07 -7.52 63.78
C ARG A 72 46.22 -6.11 63.21
N LYS A 73 47.27 -5.37 63.60
CA LYS A 73 47.56 -4.05 63.03
C LYS A 73 47.85 -4.16 61.53
N ILE A 74 48.74 -5.08 61.13
CA ILE A 74 49.10 -5.31 59.72
C ILE A 74 47.87 -5.75 58.91
N MET A 75 47.10 -6.72 59.39
CA MET A 75 45.88 -7.22 58.73
C MET A 75 44.82 -6.13 58.57
N ARG A 76 44.64 -5.26 59.57
CA ARG A 76 43.72 -4.11 59.46
C ARG A 76 44.17 -3.13 58.39
N VAL A 77 45.46 -2.81 58.34
CA VAL A 77 45.99 -1.91 57.29
C VAL A 77 45.78 -2.54 55.92
N ALA A 78 46.16 -3.81 55.74
CA ALA A 78 45.97 -4.53 54.48
C ALA A 78 44.50 -4.61 54.07
N LYS A 79 43.57 -4.93 54.99
CA LYS A 79 42.13 -4.98 54.68
C LYS A 79 41.55 -3.59 54.39
N THR A 80 42.02 -2.55 55.08
CA THR A 80 41.59 -1.16 54.82
C THR A 80 42.04 -0.73 53.43
N GLU A 81 43.28 -1.06 53.03
CA GLU A 81 43.77 -0.77 51.68
C GLU A 81 43.01 -1.55 50.61
N GLN A 82 42.72 -2.83 50.86
CA GLN A 82 41.87 -3.63 49.98
C GLN A 82 40.48 -3.00 49.80
N LEU A 83 39.81 -2.63 50.90
CA LEU A 83 38.48 -2.01 50.86
C LEU A 83 38.50 -0.67 50.12
N LYS A 84 39.55 0.14 50.29
CA LYS A 84 39.71 1.39 49.53
C LYS A 84 39.81 1.13 48.01
N LYS A 85 40.58 0.11 47.61
CA LYS A 85 40.67 -0.30 46.20
C LYS A 85 39.33 -0.81 45.67
N GLU A 86 38.61 -1.62 46.45
CA GLU A 86 37.27 -2.09 46.09
C GLU A 86 36.28 -0.92 45.92
N ILE A 87 36.25 0.04 46.86
CA ILE A 87 35.41 1.25 46.76
C ILE A 87 35.76 2.05 45.50
N GLN A 88 37.04 2.21 45.18
CA GLN A 88 37.47 2.90 43.96
C GLN A 88 36.98 2.20 42.68
N ILE A 89 37.06 0.87 42.64
CA ILE A 89 36.53 0.07 41.52
C ILE A 89 35.00 0.23 41.42
N TYR A 90 34.28 0.18 42.54
CA TYR A 90 32.84 0.40 42.55
C TYR A 90 32.46 1.80 42.09
N GLN A 91 33.20 2.82 42.51
CA GLN A 91 33.00 4.19 42.06
C GLN A 91 33.20 4.32 40.55
N GLN A 92 34.32 3.81 40.02
CA GLN A 92 34.58 3.83 38.57
C GLN A 92 33.52 3.09 37.76
N ASN A 93 33.02 1.96 38.27
CA ASN A 93 31.93 1.24 37.61
C ASN A 93 30.63 2.02 37.65
N HIS A 94 30.32 2.68 38.77
CA HIS A 94 29.14 3.53 38.89
C HIS A 94 29.21 4.73 37.95
N ASP A 95 30.34 5.42 37.89
CA ASP A 95 30.56 6.56 36.99
C ASP A 95 30.34 6.14 35.52
N ARG A 96 30.90 4.99 35.11
CA ARG A 96 30.66 4.42 33.77
C ARG A 96 29.20 4.08 33.49
N GLU A 97 28.47 3.59 34.50
CA GLU A 97 27.05 3.28 34.37
C GLU A 97 26.20 4.56 34.24
N VAL A 98 26.58 5.61 34.98
CA VAL A 98 25.97 6.94 34.87
C VAL A 98 26.23 7.52 33.49
N ASP A 99 27.48 7.53 33.02
CA ASP A 99 27.82 8.02 31.68
C ASP A 99 27.05 7.28 30.57
N ALA A 100 26.92 5.95 30.69
CA ALA A 100 26.16 5.15 29.74
C ALA A 100 24.66 5.49 29.76
N LYS A 101 24.09 5.71 30.95
CA LYS A 101 22.68 6.12 31.11
C LYS A 101 22.44 7.53 30.59
N ASP A 102 23.36 8.46 30.83
CA ASP A 102 23.28 9.83 30.34
C ASP A 102 23.40 9.87 28.80
N ALA A 103 24.26 9.04 28.21
CA ALA A 103 24.32 8.89 26.75
C ALA A 103 23.00 8.36 26.16
N ILE A 104 22.36 7.39 26.83
CA ILE A 104 21.04 6.88 26.42
C ILE A 104 19.98 7.98 26.55
N LEU A 105 19.98 8.75 27.65
CA LEU A 105 19.04 9.87 27.83
C LEU A 105 19.19 10.91 26.72
N GLN A 106 20.43 11.31 26.39
CA GLN A 106 20.68 12.26 25.30
C GLN A 106 20.22 11.73 23.94
N MET A 107 20.40 10.44 23.67
CA MET A 107 19.86 9.81 22.46
C MET A 107 18.34 9.84 22.44
N LEU A 108 17.69 9.51 23.56
CA LEU A 108 16.23 9.51 23.66
C LEU A 108 15.64 10.92 23.54
N ASP A 109 16.28 11.94 24.11
CA ASP A 109 15.86 13.34 23.97
C ASP A 109 15.93 13.76 22.50
N ARG A 110 17.01 13.38 21.80
CA ARG A 110 17.13 13.64 20.36
C ARG A 110 16.07 12.89 19.54
N ASP A 111 15.82 11.62 19.85
CA ASP A 111 14.79 10.82 19.16
C ASP A 111 13.39 11.42 19.39
N LEU A 112 13.13 12.00 20.58
CA LEU A 112 11.90 12.73 20.88
C LEU A 112 11.77 14.01 20.04
N ASP A 113 12.83 14.82 19.95
CA ASP A 113 12.85 16.03 19.13
C ASP A 113 12.63 15.69 17.64
N GLU A 114 13.30 14.66 17.12
CA GLU A 114 13.14 14.20 15.73
C GLU A 114 11.71 13.68 15.47
N ALA A 115 11.11 12.97 16.44
CA ALA A 115 9.72 12.50 16.34
C ALA A 115 8.72 13.66 16.37
N GLU A 116 8.94 14.67 17.20
CA GLU A 116 8.10 15.88 17.25
C GLU A 116 8.19 16.67 15.95
N GLU A 117 9.40 16.88 15.41
CA GLU A 117 9.58 17.57 14.12
C GLU A 117 8.88 16.83 12.97
N GLN A 118 9.01 15.49 12.92
CA GLN A 118 8.29 14.66 11.96
C GLN A 118 6.77 14.78 12.09
N TYR A 119 6.25 14.78 13.33
CA TYR A 119 4.82 14.97 13.58
C TYR A 119 4.33 16.35 13.13
N GLN A 120 5.07 17.43 13.45
CA GLN A 120 4.73 18.78 13.04
C GLN A 120 4.75 18.93 11.51
N MET A 121 5.75 18.35 10.85
CA MET A 121 5.83 18.36 9.38
C MET A 121 4.68 17.57 8.75
N ALA A 122 4.34 16.40 9.28
CA ALA A 122 3.20 15.61 8.81
C ALA A 122 1.87 16.35 9.01
N LEU A 123 1.68 17.00 10.16
CA LEU A 123 0.50 17.79 10.45
C LEU A 123 0.38 18.98 9.50
N ARG A 124 1.47 19.72 9.27
CA ARG A 124 1.48 20.83 8.31
C ARG A 124 1.13 20.36 6.89
N ASN A 125 1.73 19.27 6.43
CA ASN A 125 1.43 18.70 5.11
C ASN A 125 -0.04 18.25 5.03
N HIS A 126 -0.56 17.60 6.07
CA HIS A 126 -1.96 17.21 6.13
C HIS A 126 -2.91 18.43 6.04
N LEU A 127 -2.63 19.51 6.78
CA LEU A 127 -3.42 20.73 6.72
C LEU A 127 -3.39 21.37 5.32
N ILE A 128 -2.21 21.43 4.68
CA ILE A 128 -2.09 21.91 3.29
C ILE A 128 -2.97 21.08 2.35
N HIS A 129 -2.94 19.74 2.45
CA HIS A 129 -3.77 18.89 1.61
C HIS A 129 -5.27 19.04 1.88
N VAL A 130 -5.67 19.27 3.13
CA VAL A 130 -7.05 19.57 3.49
C VAL A 130 -7.48 20.90 2.87
N ASP A 131 -6.64 21.93 2.91
CA ASP A 131 -6.92 23.22 2.29
C ASP A 131 -7.03 23.09 0.75
N GLU A 132 -6.13 22.35 0.10
CA GLU A 132 -6.21 22.03 -1.34
C GLU A 132 -7.53 21.31 -1.69
N LEU A 133 -7.97 20.37 -0.86
CA LEU A 133 -9.25 19.67 -1.01
C LEU A 133 -10.44 20.62 -0.88
N ILE A 134 -10.40 21.54 0.08
CA ILE A 134 -11.42 22.57 0.27
C ILE A 134 -11.47 23.51 -0.93
N GLU A 135 -10.31 23.95 -1.45
CA GLU A 135 -10.23 24.79 -2.64
C GLU A 135 -10.79 24.09 -3.89
N LEU A 136 -10.46 22.81 -4.09
CA LEU A 136 -11.00 22.00 -5.18
C LEU A 136 -12.53 21.89 -5.08
N GLN A 137 -13.05 21.64 -3.88
CA GLN A 137 -14.49 21.55 -3.64
C GLN A 137 -15.19 22.89 -3.86
N ASN A 138 -14.58 24.01 -3.42
CA ASN A 138 -15.09 25.35 -3.67
C ASN A 138 -15.10 25.69 -5.17
N SER A 139 -14.06 25.29 -5.91
CA SER A 139 -14.00 25.46 -7.37
C SER A 139 -15.12 24.68 -8.07
N ARG A 140 -15.33 23.43 -7.66
CA ARG A 140 -16.43 22.60 -8.18
C ARG A 140 -17.80 23.21 -7.88
N LEU A 141 -18.02 23.71 -6.65
CA LEU A 141 -19.27 24.36 -6.26
C LEU A 141 -19.52 25.64 -7.05
N ARG A 142 -18.49 26.45 -7.30
CA ARG A 142 -18.60 27.63 -8.18
C ARG A 142 -18.98 27.23 -9.60
N GLY A 143 -18.31 26.25 -10.19
CA GLY A 143 -18.64 25.77 -11.53
C GLY A 143 -20.08 25.26 -11.64
N LEU A 144 -20.56 24.51 -10.64
CA LEU A 144 -21.95 24.04 -10.59
C LEU A 144 -22.95 25.20 -10.45
N GLN A 145 -22.63 26.21 -9.63
CA GLN A 145 -23.46 27.41 -9.50
C GLN A 145 -23.53 28.19 -10.82
N GLU A 146 -22.39 28.38 -11.50
CA GLU A 146 -22.33 29.06 -12.79
C GLU A 146 -23.07 28.31 -13.90
N GLU A 147 -23.03 26.97 -13.91
CA GLU A 147 -23.84 26.15 -14.81
C GLU A 147 -25.33 26.29 -14.51
N PHE A 148 -25.71 26.15 -13.23
CA PHE A 148 -27.11 26.29 -12.81
C PHE A 148 -27.68 27.67 -13.16
N GLU A 149 -26.91 28.73 -12.94
CA GLU A 149 -27.34 30.10 -13.21
C GLU A 149 -27.43 30.40 -14.71
N ARG A 150 -26.52 29.84 -15.52
CA ARG A 150 -26.62 29.86 -16.99
C ARG A 150 -27.86 29.13 -17.48
N ASP A 151 -28.11 27.91 -17.00
CA ASP A 151 -29.28 27.11 -17.39
C ASP A 151 -30.58 27.84 -17.01
N LEU A 152 -30.63 28.41 -15.81
CA LEU A 152 -31.76 29.21 -15.36
C LEU A 152 -31.99 30.43 -16.26
N GLN A 153 -30.91 31.10 -16.69
CA GLN A 153 -31.00 32.25 -17.58
C GLN A 153 -31.48 31.86 -18.98
N ILE A 154 -30.99 30.74 -19.53
CA ILE A 154 -31.44 30.21 -20.83
C ILE A 154 -32.93 29.87 -20.77
N ILE A 155 -33.35 29.11 -19.75
CA ILE A 155 -34.76 28.72 -19.59
C ILE A 155 -35.64 29.95 -19.45
N LYS A 156 -35.25 30.94 -18.63
CA LYS A 156 -36.00 32.20 -18.50
C LYS A 156 -36.12 32.93 -19.83
N ALA A 157 -35.02 33.05 -20.58
CA ALA A 157 -35.02 33.72 -21.88
C ALA A 157 -35.90 32.99 -22.91
N GLU A 158 -35.90 31.65 -22.92
CA GLU A 158 -36.77 30.85 -23.77
C GLU A 158 -38.25 31.04 -23.41
N PHE A 159 -38.59 31.00 -22.11
CA PHE A 159 -39.95 31.25 -21.64
C PHE A 159 -40.44 32.66 -21.97
N ASP A 160 -39.62 33.68 -21.74
CA ASP A 160 -39.97 35.08 -22.05
C ASP A 160 -40.16 35.28 -23.55
N ARG A 161 -39.34 34.63 -24.38
CA ARG A 161 -39.48 34.64 -25.82
C ARG A 161 -40.76 33.94 -26.28
N GLU A 162 -41.03 32.73 -25.78
CA GLU A 162 -42.26 31.99 -26.12
C GLU A 162 -43.50 32.79 -25.72
N LYS A 163 -43.48 33.38 -24.52
CA LYS A 163 -44.54 34.27 -24.05
C LYS A 163 -44.75 35.44 -25.02
N GLN A 164 -43.67 36.09 -25.45
CA GLN A 164 -43.77 37.23 -26.38
C GLN A 164 -44.27 36.80 -27.76
N GLU A 165 -43.84 35.64 -28.27
CA GLU A 165 -44.34 35.07 -29.52
C GLU A 165 -45.85 34.76 -29.45
N ILE A 166 -46.32 34.19 -28.34
CA ILE A 166 -47.75 33.93 -28.09
C ILE A 166 -48.55 35.24 -28.01
N GLU A 167 -48.07 36.23 -27.25
CA GLU A 167 -48.73 37.53 -27.14
C GLU A 167 -48.84 38.23 -28.52
N ASN A 168 -47.77 38.17 -29.32
CA ASN A 168 -47.75 38.73 -30.65
C ASN A 168 -48.70 38.01 -31.60
N SER A 169 -48.71 36.66 -31.62
CA SER A 169 -49.63 35.87 -32.43
C SER A 169 -51.08 36.16 -32.07
N HIS A 170 -51.40 36.16 -30.77
CA HIS A 170 -52.74 36.48 -30.30
C HIS A 170 -53.17 37.90 -30.68
N ASN A 171 -52.28 38.89 -30.59
CA ASN A 171 -52.58 40.25 -31.01
C ASN A 171 -52.79 40.37 -32.52
N MET A 172 -52.00 39.65 -33.32
CA MET A 172 -52.18 39.59 -34.78
C MET A 172 -53.54 38.97 -35.14
N GLU A 173 -53.84 37.78 -34.61
CA GLU A 173 -55.11 37.09 -34.82
C GLU A 173 -56.31 37.94 -34.38
N ARG A 174 -56.18 38.66 -33.25
CA ARG A 174 -57.21 39.57 -32.77
C ARG A 174 -57.41 40.77 -33.70
N GLN A 175 -56.33 41.27 -34.31
CA GLN A 175 -56.42 42.35 -35.29
C GLN A 175 -57.07 41.84 -36.59
N GLU A 176 -56.66 40.69 -37.10
CA GLU A 176 -57.27 40.06 -38.28
C GLU A 176 -58.77 39.82 -38.08
N LEU A 177 -59.18 39.35 -36.90
CA LEU A 177 -60.60 39.21 -36.55
C LEU A 177 -61.35 40.54 -36.52
N ARG A 178 -60.72 41.62 -36.05
CA ARG A 178 -61.31 42.96 -36.09
C ARG A 178 -61.46 43.47 -37.52
N ASP A 179 -60.42 43.31 -38.34
CA ASP A 179 -60.43 43.75 -39.73
C ASP A 179 -61.48 42.97 -40.55
N MET A 180 -61.64 41.65 -40.28
CA MET A 180 -62.71 40.86 -40.87
C MET A 180 -64.11 41.33 -40.44
N ILE A 181 -64.30 41.66 -39.16
CA ILE A 181 -65.59 42.21 -38.68
C ILE A 181 -65.88 43.55 -39.38
N GLU A 182 -64.90 44.44 -39.48
CA GLU A 182 -65.04 45.73 -40.16
C GLU A 182 -65.37 45.54 -41.65
N THR A 183 -64.68 44.61 -42.33
CA THR A 183 -64.96 44.29 -43.75
C THR A 183 -66.38 43.74 -43.93
N ILE A 184 -66.85 42.86 -43.04
CA ILE A 184 -68.22 42.33 -43.08
C ILE A 184 -69.23 43.44 -42.83
N ASP A 185 -68.99 44.32 -41.86
CA ASP A 185 -69.87 45.45 -41.56
C ASP A 185 -69.93 46.43 -42.74
N GLU A 186 -68.82 46.69 -43.43
CA GLU A 186 -68.79 47.49 -44.66
C GLU A 186 -69.58 46.83 -45.80
N GLU A 187 -69.39 45.52 -46.03
CA GLU A 187 -70.15 44.77 -47.03
C GLU A 187 -71.65 44.75 -46.74
N GLU A 188 -72.05 44.52 -45.49
CA GLU A 188 -73.46 44.52 -45.10
C GLU A 188 -74.08 45.91 -45.19
N ASN A 189 -73.35 46.97 -44.82
CA ASN A 189 -73.79 48.35 -45.02
C ASN A 189 -73.93 48.68 -46.51
N HIS A 190 -73.01 48.21 -47.35
CA HIS A 190 -73.08 48.38 -48.80
C HIS A 190 -74.27 47.63 -49.40
N LYS A 191 -74.51 46.37 -49.01
CA LYS A 191 -75.71 45.61 -49.41
C LYS A 191 -77.00 46.27 -48.94
N LEU A 192 -77.04 46.78 -47.71
CA LEU A 192 -78.19 47.51 -47.18
C LEU A 192 -78.45 48.78 -47.99
N LYS A 193 -77.39 49.50 -48.39
CA LYS A 193 -77.48 50.68 -49.24
C LYS A 193 -77.98 50.31 -50.64
N GLN A 194 -77.42 49.28 -51.27
CA GLN A 194 -77.89 48.76 -52.56
C GLN A 194 -79.37 48.34 -52.49
N MET A 195 -79.79 47.60 -51.47
CA MET A 195 -81.20 47.24 -51.30
C MET A 195 -82.11 48.46 -51.14
N LYS A 196 -81.65 49.52 -50.45
CA LYS A 196 -82.39 50.78 -50.35
C LYS A 196 -82.48 51.49 -51.69
N ASP A 197 -81.36 51.60 -52.41
CA ASP A 197 -81.30 52.24 -53.72
C ASP A 197 -82.14 51.48 -54.75
N ASP A 198 -82.08 50.15 -54.76
CA ASP A 198 -82.92 49.27 -55.60
C ASP A 198 -84.40 49.40 -55.25
N PHE A 199 -84.74 49.47 -53.95
CA PHE A 199 -86.11 49.70 -53.51
C PHE A 199 -86.63 51.07 -53.96
N GLU A 200 -85.82 52.13 -53.84
CA GLU A 200 -86.16 53.48 -54.26
C GLU A 200 -86.30 53.58 -55.79
N SER A 201 -85.41 52.89 -56.53
CA SER A 201 -85.46 52.74 -57.98
C SER A 201 -86.72 52.00 -58.42
N LEU A 202 -87.02 50.84 -57.82
CA LEU A 202 -88.23 50.06 -58.13
C LEU A 202 -89.50 50.86 -57.77
N ARG A 203 -89.47 51.63 -56.69
CA ARG A 203 -90.56 52.52 -56.29
C ARG A 203 -90.78 53.63 -57.33
N GLU A 204 -89.73 54.28 -57.80
CA GLU A 204 -89.84 55.33 -58.82
C GLU A 204 -90.19 54.75 -60.19
N GLU A 205 -89.67 53.58 -60.56
CA GLU A 205 -90.05 52.83 -61.76
C GLU A 205 -91.53 52.44 -61.71
N THR A 206 -92.02 51.94 -60.57
CA THR A 206 -93.45 51.62 -60.39
C THR A 206 -94.30 52.88 -60.47
N LYS A 207 -93.84 53.99 -59.90
CA LYS A 207 -94.53 55.28 -60.01
C LYS A 207 -94.56 55.78 -61.46
N ASN A 208 -93.46 55.69 -62.19
CA ASN A 208 -93.37 56.07 -63.60
C ASN A 208 -94.23 55.15 -64.48
N LYS A 209 -94.18 53.83 -64.27
CA LYS A 209 -95.08 52.88 -64.93
C LYS A 209 -96.53 53.20 -64.63
N ASN A 210 -96.89 53.49 -63.38
CA ASN A 210 -98.25 53.89 -63.05
C ASN A 210 -98.66 55.21 -63.73
N VAL A 211 -97.73 56.16 -63.88
CA VAL A 211 -97.98 57.41 -64.62
C VAL A 211 -98.13 57.16 -66.12
N GLU A 212 -97.27 56.33 -66.70
CA GLU A 212 -97.33 55.90 -68.10
C GLU A 212 -98.59 55.08 -68.39
N GLU A 213 -98.95 54.16 -67.51
CA GLU A 213 -100.19 53.39 -67.56
C GLU A 213 -101.41 54.29 -67.37
N LEU A 214 -101.33 55.33 -66.54
CA LEU A 214 -102.42 56.30 -66.39
C LEU A 214 -102.55 57.17 -67.64
N GLU A 215 -101.46 57.64 -68.25
CA GLU A 215 -101.50 58.38 -69.52
C GLU A 215 -101.88 57.48 -70.70
N SER A 216 -101.42 56.23 -70.74
CA SER A 216 -101.84 55.21 -71.70
C SER A 216 -103.30 54.87 -71.52
N MET A 217 -103.77 54.65 -70.29
CA MET A 217 -105.18 54.37 -69.99
C MET A 217 -106.05 55.58 -70.29
N LYS A 218 -105.56 56.81 -70.08
CA LYS A 218 -106.26 58.03 -70.49
C LYS A 218 -106.34 58.11 -72.01
N HIS A 219 -105.27 57.80 -72.73
CA HIS A 219 -105.26 57.73 -74.19
C HIS A 219 -106.19 56.63 -74.72
N ASP A 220 -106.13 55.45 -74.11
CA ASP A 220 -106.96 54.31 -74.40
C ASP A 220 -108.41 54.57 -74.00
N LEU A 221 -108.72 55.28 -72.91
CA LEU A 221 -110.09 55.65 -72.52
C LEU A 221 -110.65 56.70 -73.47
N ILE A 222 -109.85 57.66 -73.94
CA ILE A 222 -110.27 58.59 -74.99
C ILE A 222 -110.60 57.82 -76.27
N LYS A 223 -109.73 56.89 -76.67
CA LYS A 223 -109.93 56.01 -77.84
C LYS A 223 -111.08 55.02 -77.66
N LYS A 224 -111.25 54.47 -76.45
CA LYS A 224 -112.31 53.52 -76.07
C LYS A 224 -113.64 54.24 -75.91
N ILE A 225 -113.69 55.51 -75.53
CA ILE A 225 -114.90 56.33 -75.58
C ILE A 225 -115.32 56.54 -77.06
N GLU A 226 -114.37 56.78 -77.96
CA GLU A 226 -114.62 56.88 -79.42
C GLU A 226 -115.00 55.52 -80.06
N ASP A 227 -114.44 54.41 -79.58
CA ASP A 227 -114.69 53.05 -80.08
C ASP A 227 -115.92 52.38 -79.43
N LEU A 228 -116.21 52.64 -78.14
CA LEU A 228 -117.42 52.14 -77.45
C LEU A 228 -118.68 52.82 -77.95
N ASP A 229 -118.61 54.08 -78.39
CA ASP A 229 -119.71 54.72 -79.14
C ASP A 229 -120.03 53.97 -80.45
N LYS A 230 -119.07 53.21 -81.01
CA LYS A 230 -119.26 52.36 -82.21
C LYS A 230 -119.52 50.88 -81.92
N GLU A 231 -119.11 50.35 -80.78
CA GLU A 231 -119.22 48.91 -80.46
C GLU A 231 -120.32 48.55 -79.43
N PHE A 232 -120.97 49.51 -78.77
CA PHE A 232 -122.07 49.25 -77.84
C PHE A 232 -123.29 48.55 -78.48
N GLU A 233 -123.50 48.67 -79.80
CA GLU A 233 -124.57 47.95 -80.51
C GLU A 233 -124.23 46.49 -80.85
N VAL A 234 -122.95 46.11 -80.95
CA VAL A 234 -122.55 44.84 -81.60
C VAL A 234 -122.17 43.74 -80.61
N ASN A 235 -121.62 44.08 -79.43
CA ASN A 235 -121.01 43.09 -78.54
C ASN A 235 -121.93 42.52 -77.43
N PHE A 236 -123.19 42.95 -77.33
CA PHE A 236 -124.16 42.32 -76.41
C PHE A 236 -124.50 40.88 -76.81
N ASN A 237 -124.49 40.57 -78.12
CA ASN A 237 -124.90 39.26 -78.63
C ASN A 237 -123.78 38.19 -78.64
N ARG A 238 -122.53 38.54 -78.30
CA ARG A 238 -121.38 37.60 -78.34
C ARG A 238 -120.94 37.11 -76.96
N TYR A 239 -121.32 37.79 -75.89
CA TYR A 239 -120.97 37.42 -74.50
C TYR A 239 -121.68 36.15 -74.00
N VAL A 240 -122.78 35.75 -74.67
CA VAL A 240 -123.63 34.61 -74.26
C VAL A 240 -123.08 33.25 -74.71
N SER A 241 -122.07 33.18 -75.60
CA SER A 241 -121.73 31.89 -76.24
C SER A 241 -120.53 31.13 -75.69
N ASP A 242 -119.60 31.72 -74.91
CA ASP A 242 -118.30 31.08 -74.62
C ASP A 242 -117.93 30.87 -73.14
N THR A 243 -118.73 31.34 -72.17
CA THR A 243 -118.26 31.52 -70.78
C THR A 243 -118.84 30.54 -69.76
N GLU A 244 -118.88 29.24 -70.06
CA GLU A 244 -119.22 28.24 -69.04
C GLU A 244 -118.32 26.98 -69.07
N SER A 245 -117.94 26.49 -70.25
CA SER A 245 -117.20 25.22 -70.41
C SER A 245 -115.72 25.23 -69.98
N LYS A 246 -115.03 26.39 -70.04
CA LYS A 246 -113.58 26.48 -69.71
C LYS A 246 -113.29 26.65 -68.21
N ALA A 247 -114.25 27.12 -67.42
CA ALA A 247 -114.06 27.41 -66.00
C ALA A 247 -113.93 26.14 -65.14
N ASP A 248 -114.66 25.07 -65.47
CA ASP A 248 -114.69 23.85 -64.65
C ASP A 248 -113.46 22.95 -64.83
N ASN A 249 -112.91 22.85 -66.04
CA ASN A 249 -111.69 22.05 -66.28
C ASN A 249 -110.44 22.65 -65.62
N TYR A 250 -110.34 23.97 -65.56
CA TYR A 250 -109.23 24.66 -64.88
C TYR A 250 -109.30 24.46 -63.35
N LYS A 251 -110.50 24.49 -62.77
CA LYS A 251 -110.72 24.31 -61.33
C LYS A 251 -110.32 22.93 -60.83
N LYS A 252 -110.48 21.90 -61.68
CA LYS A 252 -110.10 20.51 -61.37
C LYS A 252 -108.58 20.31 -61.38
N LEU A 253 -107.89 20.81 -62.41
CA LEU A 253 -106.43 20.76 -62.51
C LEU A 253 -105.71 21.57 -61.42
N LEU A 254 -106.28 22.70 -61.00
CA LEU A 254 -105.74 23.52 -59.91
C LEU A 254 -105.69 22.74 -58.58
N LYS A 255 -106.75 21.97 -58.29
CA LYS A 255 -106.89 21.22 -57.03
C LYS A 255 -105.98 19.99 -56.95
N ASP A 256 -105.70 19.34 -58.08
CA ASP A 256 -104.78 18.20 -58.13
C ASP A 256 -103.31 18.65 -58.09
N ASN A 257 -102.98 19.82 -58.65
CA ASN A 257 -101.66 20.45 -58.53
C ASN A 257 -101.37 20.87 -57.08
N GLU A 258 -102.35 21.44 -56.37
CA GLU A 258 -102.22 21.84 -54.97
C GLU A 258 -101.89 20.63 -54.05
N LYS A 259 -102.59 19.50 -54.24
CA LYS A 259 -102.30 18.25 -53.50
C LYS A 259 -100.93 17.66 -53.80
N SER A 260 -100.52 17.68 -55.07
CA SER A 260 -99.20 17.19 -55.49
C SER A 260 -98.08 18.07 -54.93
N SER A 261 -98.26 19.39 -54.93
CA SER A 261 -97.32 20.37 -54.38
C SER A 261 -97.13 20.22 -52.86
N LEU A 262 -98.22 19.98 -52.11
CA LEU A 262 -98.15 19.68 -50.68
C LEU A 262 -97.36 18.39 -50.41
N SER A 263 -97.60 17.34 -51.19
CA SER A 263 -96.90 16.05 -51.06
C SER A 263 -95.41 16.17 -51.37
N ILE A 264 -95.04 16.87 -52.45
CA ILE A 264 -93.65 17.16 -52.82
C ILE A 264 -92.95 17.93 -51.69
N ASN A 265 -93.60 18.96 -51.12
CA ASN A 265 -93.05 19.71 -50.00
C ASN A 265 -92.77 18.82 -48.77
N THR A 266 -93.63 17.86 -48.46
CA THR A 266 -93.38 16.93 -47.34
C THR A 266 -92.17 16.01 -47.61
N TYR A 267 -92.06 15.45 -48.82
CA TYR A 267 -90.89 14.64 -49.19
C TYR A 267 -89.60 15.45 -49.20
N GLN A 268 -89.64 16.69 -49.69
CA GLN A 268 -88.48 17.59 -49.73
C GLN A 268 -87.96 17.92 -48.33
N ARG A 269 -88.86 18.15 -47.36
CA ARG A 269 -88.49 18.34 -45.94
C ARG A 269 -87.84 17.09 -45.34
N SER A 270 -88.38 15.91 -45.62
CA SER A 270 -87.80 14.63 -45.15
C SER A 270 -86.43 14.36 -45.76
N ILE A 271 -86.26 14.64 -47.06
CA ILE A 271 -84.97 14.52 -47.76
C ILE A 271 -83.94 15.47 -47.15
N ASN A 272 -84.31 16.73 -46.88
CA ASN A 272 -83.39 17.70 -46.29
C ASN A 272 -82.96 17.28 -44.87
N ARG A 273 -83.89 16.79 -44.04
CA ARG A 273 -83.53 16.23 -42.72
C ARG A 273 -82.56 15.06 -42.80
N LEU A 274 -82.79 14.13 -43.73
CA LEU A 274 -81.88 12.99 -43.92
C LEU A 274 -80.51 13.44 -44.44
N LYS A 275 -80.46 14.42 -45.35
CA LYS A 275 -79.19 15.01 -45.82
C LYS A 275 -78.42 15.68 -44.69
N GLU A 276 -79.09 16.46 -43.84
CA GLU A 276 -78.47 17.08 -42.66
C GLU A 276 -77.93 16.04 -41.67
N GLN A 277 -78.69 14.96 -41.42
CA GLN A 277 -78.22 13.86 -40.56
C GLN A 277 -77.02 13.13 -41.17
N ILE A 278 -77.01 12.86 -42.47
CA ILE A 278 -75.88 12.25 -43.17
C ILE A 278 -74.65 13.15 -43.08
N ALA A 279 -74.81 14.46 -43.29
CA ALA A 279 -73.71 15.43 -43.16
C ALA A 279 -73.15 15.47 -41.73
N TYR A 280 -74.03 15.51 -40.72
CA TYR A 280 -73.64 15.46 -39.31
C TYR A 280 -72.86 14.19 -38.96
N TRP A 281 -73.36 13.01 -39.34
CA TRP A 281 -72.68 11.74 -39.07
C TRP A 281 -71.38 11.59 -39.84
N SER A 282 -71.31 12.11 -41.07
CA SER A 282 -70.07 12.13 -41.86
C SER A 282 -69.00 12.99 -41.18
N LEU A 283 -69.38 14.19 -40.69
CA LEU A 283 -68.47 15.06 -39.94
C LEU A 283 -68.02 14.41 -38.64
N LYS A 284 -68.93 13.77 -37.90
CA LYS A 284 -68.59 13.06 -36.65
C LYS A 284 -67.66 11.87 -36.90
N MET A 285 -67.86 11.13 -37.98
CA MET A 285 -66.96 10.04 -38.36
C MET A 285 -65.56 10.56 -38.70
N GLN A 286 -65.47 11.67 -39.44
CA GLN A 286 -64.18 12.29 -39.78
C GLN A 286 -63.47 12.84 -38.54
N GLN A 287 -64.20 13.47 -37.64
CA GLN A 287 -63.68 13.96 -36.36
C GLN A 287 -63.11 12.80 -35.52
N ASN A 288 -63.88 11.74 -35.32
CA ASN A 288 -63.42 10.58 -34.54
C ASN A 288 -62.21 9.89 -35.18
N LYS A 289 -62.17 9.80 -36.52
CA LYS A 289 -61.01 9.27 -37.24
C LYS A 289 -59.76 10.11 -36.95
N ARG A 290 -59.86 11.44 -37.06
CA ARG A 290 -58.75 12.36 -36.79
C ARG A 290 -58.27 12.25 -35.34
N GLU A 291 -59.19 12.25 -34.38
CA GLU A 291 -58.84 12.12 -32.95
C GLU A 291 -58.16 10.76 -32.65
N CYS A 292 -58.63 9.66 -33.24
CA CYS A 292 -58.00 8.35 -33.12
C CYS A 292 -56.60 8.31 -33.74
N GLU A 293 -56.42 8.90 -34.92
CA GLU A 293 -55.12 8.98 -35.60
C GLU A 293 -54.12 9.83 -34.80
N GLU A 294 -54.54 10.99 -34.29
CA GLU A 294 -53.71 11.85 -33.45
C GLU A 294 -53.32 11.14 -32.14
N ARG A 295 -54.28 10.48 -31.47
CA ARG A 295 -54.01 9.72 -30.24
C ARG A 295 -53.03 8.56 -30.50
N ASN A 296 -53.25 7.79 -31.55
CA ASN A 296 -52.36 6.69 -31.92
C ASN A 296 -50.96 7.20 -32.33
N SER A 297 -50.87 8.34 -33.00
CA SER A 297 -49.60 8.98 -33.36
C SER A 297 -48.81 9.40 -32.11
N LYS A 298 -49.48 10.03 -31.13
CA LYS A 298 -48.86 10.39 -29.85
C LYS A 298 -48.36 9.16 -29.08
N LEU A 299 -49.20 8.13 -28.93
CA LEU A 299 -48.82 6.89 -28.25
C LEU A 299 -47.66 6.16 -28.93
N ARG A 300 -47.60 6.18 -30.27
CA ARG A 300 -46.47 5.60 -31.02
C ARG A 300 -45.18 6.37 -30.76
N LYS A 301 -45.21 7.70 -30.79
CA LYS A 301 -44.03 8.53 -30.48
C LYS A 301 -43.51 8.28 -29.06
N GLU A 302 -44.41 8.20 -28.07
CA GLU A 302 -44.04 7.89 -26.69
C GLU A 302 -43.43 6.49 -26.56
N LYS A 303 -44.06 5.48 -27.18
CA LYS A 303 -43.52 4.12 -27.22
C LYS A 303 -42.11 4.10 -27.83
N ASP A 304 -41.92 4.75 -28.96
CA ASP A 304 -40.63 4.76 -29.66
C ASP A 304 -39.56 5.49 -28.84
N MET A 305 -39.92 6.57 -28.16
CA MET A 305 -39.05 7.28 -27.23
C MET A 305 -38.64 6.40 -26.04
N ILE A 306 -39.59 5.69 -25.42
CA ILE A 306 -39.30 4.74 -24.32
C ILE A 306 -38.39 3.62 -24.81
N VAL A 307 -38.62 3.08 -26.01
CA VAL A 307 -37.77 2.04 -26.60
C VAL A 307 -36.34 2.56 -26.83
N ARG A 308 -36.17 3.80 -27.32
CA ARG A 308 -34.84 4.42 -27.44
C ARG A 308 -34.16 4.55 -26.08
N HIS A 309 -34.86 5.08 -25.08
CA HIS A 309 -34.33 5.18 -23.72
C HIS A 309 -33.96 3.81 -23.13
N TYR A 310 -34.74 2.77 -23.39
CA TYR A 310 -34.40 1.41 -22.99
C TYR A 310 -33.12 0.91 -23.66
N HIS A 311 -32.95 1.13 -24.96
CA HIS A 311 -31.72 0.76 -25.67
C HIS A 311 -30.50 1.55 -25.17
N ASP A 312 -30.65 2.85 -24.90
CA ASP A 312 -29.61 3.69 -24.31
C ASP A 312 -29.21 3.20 -22.92
N LEU A 313 -30.18 2.93 -22.06
CA LEU A 313 -29.94 2.40 -20.72
C LEU A 313 -29.26 1.04 -20.79
N LYS A 314 -29.69 0.16 -21.70
CA LYS A 314 -29.07 -1.15 -21.91
C LYS A 314 -27.62 -1.01 -22.37
N ARG A 315 -27.30 -0.08 -23.27
CA ARG A 315 -25.92 0.21 -23.69
C ARG A 315 -25.07 0.71 -22.53
N LYS A 316 -25.57 1.69 -21.76
CA LYS A 316 -24.87 2.20 -20.57
C LYS A 316 -24.63 1.10 -19.53
N MET A 317 -25.61 0.23 -19.30
CA MET A 317 -25.49 -0.90 -18.38
C MET A 317 -24.42 -1.90 -18.83
N ILE A 318 -24.36 -2.21 -20.13
CA ILE A 318 -23.35 -3.12 -20.68
C ILE A 318 -21.95 -2.50 -20.54
N GLN A 319 -21.77 -1.25 -20.95
CA GLN A 319 -20.50 -0.54 -20.82
C GLN A 319 -20.03 -0.49 -19.35
N PHE A 320 -20.93 -0.15 -18.42
CA PHE A 320 -20.61 -0.13 -17.00
C PHE A 320 -20.14 -1.51 -16.49
N ARG A 321 -20.80 -2.60 -16.92
CA ARG A 321 -20.38 -3.96 -16.54
C ARG A 321 -19.02 -4.33 -17.12
N GLU A 322 -18.76 -3.99 -18.39
CA GLU A 322 -17.46 -4.24 -19.03
C GLU A 322 -16.32 -3.44 -18.36
N ASP A 323 -16.58 -2.19 -17.98
CA ASP A 323 -15.60 -1.35 -17.29
C ASP A 323 -15.30 -1.84 -15.88
N GLU A 324 -16.32 -2.25 -15.12
CA GLU A 324 -16.12 -2.84 -13.78
C GLU A 324 -15.43 -4.21 -13.87
N GLU A 325 -15.76 -5.05 -14.86
CA GLU A 325 -15.08 -6.31 -15.10
C GLU A 325 -13.59 -6.07 -15.43
N ARG A 326 -13.30 -5.10 -16.29
CA ARG A 326 -11.92 -4.70 -16.61
C ARG A 326 -11.18 -4.16 -15.39
N ARG A 327 -11.84 -3.32 -14.58
CA ARG A 327 -11.23 -2.74 -13.36
C ARG A 327 -10.92 -3.84 -12.34
N LEU A 328 -11.84 -4.77 -12.13
CA LEU A 328 -11.64 -5.92 -11.24
C LEU A 328 -10.52 -6.84 -11.76
N GLY A 329 -10.48 -7.10 -13.07
CA GLY A 329 -9.41 -7.84 -13.72
C GLY A 329 -8.04 -7.21 -13.48
N ASN A 330 -7.91 -5.90 -13.73
CA ASN A 330 -6.68 -5.14 -13.51
C ASN A 330 -6.25 -5.16 -12.04
N LEU A 331 -7.20 -4.94 -11.12
CA LEU A 331 -6.91 -4.98 -9.67
C LEU A 331 -6.40 -6.36 -9.24
N THR A 332 -7.04 -7.42 -9.73
CA THR A 332 -6.67 -8.81 -9.39
C THR A 332 -5.29 -9.15 -9.93
N ILE A 333 -4.99 -8.77 -11.17
CA ILE A 333 -3.68 -8.99 -11.79
C ILE A 333 -2.60 -8.21 -11.03
N ASN A 334 -2.81 -6.92 -10.77
CA ASN A 334 -1.85 -6.08 -10.07
C ASN A 334 -1.60 -6.57 -8.63
N SER A 335 -2.67 -6.94 -7.93
CA SER A 335 -2.57 -7.53 -6.59
C SER A 335 -1.77 -8.83 -6.59
N LYS A 336 -2.05 -9.72 -7.55
CA LYS A 336 -1.30 -10.97 -7.71
C LYS A 336 0.17 -10.71 -8.02
N MET A 337 0.48 -9.81 -8.95
CA MET A 337 1.87 -9.45 -9.29
C MET A 337 2.62 -8.86 -8.08
N CYS A 338 1.97 -8.02 -7.29
CA CYS A 338 2.55 -7.49 -6.06
C CYS A 338 2.80 -8.60 -5.04
N MET A 339 1.82 -9.46 -4.81
CA MET A 339 1.94 -10.60 -3.90
C MET A 339 3.06 -11.56 -4.32
N ASP A 340 3.19 -11.84 -5.62
CA ASP A 340 4.24 -12.71 -6.14
C ASP A 340 5.63 -12.08 -5.94
N LYS A 341 5.78 -10.77 -6.20
CA LYS A 341 7.03 -10.05 -5.88
C LYS A 341 7.36 -10.06 -4.39
N LEU A 342 6.38 -9.85 -3.52
CA LEU A 342 6.58 -9.91 -2.07
C LEU A 342 6.99 -11.31 -1.61
N LYS A 343 6.42 -12.36 -2.20
CA LYS A 343 6.85 -13.76 -1.96
C LYS A 343 8.27 -14.01 -2.43
N GLU A 344 8.69 -13.43 -3.56
CA GLU A 344 10.08 -13.50 -4.01
C GLU A 344 11.03 -12.82 -3.02
N TYR A 345 10.70 -11.63 -2.53
CA TYR A 345 11.49 -10.96 -1.49
C TYR A 345 11.51 -11.72 -0.18
N GLN A 346 10.39 -12.32 0.23
CA GLN A 346 10.36 -13.20 1.40
C GLN A 346 11.32 -14.38 1.22
N LYS A 347 11.26 -15.08 0.08
CA LYS A 347 12.18 -16.20 -0.22
C LYS A 347 13.65 -15.76 -0.22
N LEU A 348 13.94 -14.58 -0.76
CA LEU A 348 15.29 -14.03 -0.76
C LEU A 348 15.76 -13.71 0.66
N GLY A 349 14.92 -13.06 1.47
CA GLY A 349 15.20 -12.77 2.87
C GLY A 349 15.42 -14.04 3.69
N GLU A 350 14.56 -15.05 3.53
CA GLU A 350 14.74 -16.36 4.16
C GLU A 350 16.05 -17.03 3.75
N LYS A 351 16.43 -16.95 2.48
CA LYS A 351 17.71 -17.49 1.99
C LYS A 351 18.88 -16.77 2.65
N ILE A 352 18.86 -15.44 2.71
CA ILE A 352 19.92 -14.63 3.35
C ILE A 352 20.03 -15.01 4.83
N LEU A 353 18.92 -15.10 5.56
CA LEU A 353 18.93 -15.48 6.98
C LEU A 353 19.45 -16.90 7.20
N LYS A 354 18.98 -17.89 6.41
CA LYS A 354 19.46 -19.28 6.50
C LYS A 354 20.96 -19.38 6.18
N THR A 355 21.44 -18.64 5.18
CA THR A 355 22.87 -18.59 4.86
C THR A 355 23.66 -17.93 5.98
N ALA A 356 23.19 -16.81 6.54
CA ALA A 356 23.83 -16.15 7.67
C ALA A 356 23.89 -17.06 8.92
N GLU A 357 22.82 -17.80 9.22
CA GLU A 357 22.80 -18.78 10.32
C GLU A 357 23.80 -19.91 10.09
N LEU A 358 23.89 -20.43 8.86
CA LEU A 358 24.87 -21.47 8.50
C LEU A 358 26.30 -20.95 8.64
N CYS A 359 26.59 -19.75 8.13
CA CYS A 359 27.89 -19.10 8.28
C CYS A 359 28.23 -18.87 9.76
N ARG A 360 27.26 -18.44 10.57
CA ARG A 360 27.43 -18.21 12.01
C ARG A 360 27.85 -19.47 12.77
N LYS A 361 27.52 -20.67 12.31
CA LYS A 361 28.02 -21.92 12.93
C LYS A 361 29.54 -22.04 12.88
N LEU A 362 30.18 -21.53 11.81
CA LEU A 362 31.62 -21.62 11.58
C LEU A 362 32.41 -20.50 12.26
N GLU A 363 31.73 -19.49 12.81
CA GLU A 363 32.36 -18.38 13.51
C GLU A 363 32.81 -18.78 14.92
N THR A 364 33.92 -18.18 15.36
CA THR A 364 34.45 -18.38 16.71
C THR A 364 33.54 -17.73 17.76
N GLU A 365 33.64 -18.14 19.03
CA GLU A 365 32.86 -17.53 20.11
C GLU A 365 33.14 -16.02 20.26
N LYS A 366 34.39 -15.59 20.02
CA LYS A 366 34.78 -14.18 20.04
C LYS A 366 34.01 -13.37 19.00
N GLU A 367 33.91 -13.86 17.76
CA GLU A 367 33.19 -13.22 16.65
C GLU A 367 31.67 -13.28 16.79
N LYS A 368 31.15 -14.22 17.59
CA LYS A 368 29.71 -14.31 17.91
C LYS A 368 29.29 -13.31 18.98
N VAL A 369 30.18 -13.00 19.93
CA VAL A 369 29.94 -12.08 21.05
C VAL A 369 30.26 -10.64 20.68
N LEU A 370 31.34 -10.40 19.92
CA LEU A 370 31.66 -9.11 19.29
C LEU A 370 31.78 -9.27 17.77
N PRO A 371 30.65 -9.27 17.04
CA PRO A 371 30.66 -9.36 15.57
C PRO A 371 31.26 -8.15 14.87
N PHE A 372 31.20 -6.98 15.53
CA PHE A 372 31.66 -5.71 15.02
C PHE A 372 32.82 -5.23 15.89
N TYR A 373 34.02 -5.31 15.32
CA TYR A 373 35.23 -4.86 16.00
C TYR A 373 35.25 -3.32 16.00
N GLN A 374 35.39 -2.72 17.17
CA GLN A 374 35.73 -1.31 17.28
C GLN A 374 37.10 -1.14 16.59
N THR A 375 37.16 -0.26 15.60
CA THR A 375 38.43 0.30 15.14
C THR A 375 39.11 0.86 16.38
N SER A 376 40.18 0.20 16.82
CA SER A 376 40.99 0.62 17.96
C SER A 376 41.39 2.08 17.77
N GLU A 377 41.02 2.93 18.75
CA GLU A 377 41.38 4.36 18.79
C GLU A 377 42.91 4.57 18.77
N ASP A 378 43.69 3.55 19.13
CA ASP A 378 45.16 3.60 19.20
C ASP A 378 45.88 3.35 17.85
N GLY A 379 45.18 3.45 16.72
CA GLY A 379 45.75 3.20 15.38
C GLY A 379 45.28 4.17 14.29
N VAL A 380 44.78 5.35 14.66
CA VAL A 380 44.53 6.44 13.70
C VAL A 380 45.86 7.17 13.44
N GLU A 381 46.82 6.47 12.84
CA GLU A 381 47.61 7.17 11.82
C GLU A 381 46.63 7.39 10.68
N GLU A 382 46.43 8.65 10.30
CA GLU A 382 45.58 9.08 9.19
C GLU A 382 45.73 8.11 8.03
N ILE A 383 44.75 7.20 7.88
CA ILE A 383 44.58 6.44 6.66
C ILE A 383 44.34 7.53 5.62
N PRO A 384 45.25 7.76 4.65
CA PRO A 384 45.03 8.76 3.61
C PRO A 384 43.69 8.41 3.00
N ASP A 385 42.80 9.40 2.90
CA ASP A 385 41.48 9.27 2.30
C ASP A 385 41.64 8.53 0.95
N ILE A 386 41.42 7.21 0.96
CA ILE A 386 41.43 6.40 -0.25
C ILE A 386 40.15 6.83 -0.92
N GLY A 387 40.28 7.86 -1.77
CA GLY A 387 39.19 8.38 -2.56
C GLY A 387 38.54 7.21 -3.26
N VAL A 388 37.38 6.80 -2.75
CA VAL A 388 36.54 5.81 -3.41
C VAL A 388 36.22 6.42 -4.77
N GLU A 389 36.84 5.88 -5.82
CA GLU A 389 36.66 6.38 -7.18
C GLU A 389 35.16 6.51 -7.43
N LYS A 390 34.74 7.73 -7.79
CA LYS A 390 33.36 7.98 -8.21
C LYS A 390 33.07 7.07 -9.39
N ILE A 391 32.28 6.03 -9.16
CA ILE A 391 31.73 5.23 -10.26
C ILE A 391 30.81 6.17 -11.05
N GLU A 392 31.24 6.56 -12.25
CA GLU A 392 30.54 7.49 -13.11
C GLU A 392 29.13 6.95 -13.41
N GLY A 393 28.10 7.71 -12.99
CA GLY A 393 26.68 7.37 -13.20
C GLY A 393 25.84 7.06 -11.96
N MET A 394 26.40 7.00 -10.74
CA MET A 394 25.61 6.76 -9.52
C MET A 394 25.34 8.03 -8.68
N LYS A 395 24.05 8.27 -8.36
CA LYS A 395 23.59 9.39 -7.53
C LYS A 395 24.08 9.26 -6.07
N LYS A 396 24.38 10.40 -5.44
CA LYS A 396 24.92 10.54 -4.06
C LYS A 396 24.12 9.78 -2.98
N GLN A 397 22.82 9.58 -3.17
CA GLN A 397 21.94 8.83 -2.26
C GLN A 397 22.23 7.31 -2.21
N LYS A 398 22.81 6.71 -3.26
CA LYS A 398 23.21 5.29 -3.26
C LYS A 398 24.49 5.02 -2.47
N TYR A 399 25.27 6.05 -2.13
CA TYR A 399 26.47 5.89 -1.30
C TYR A 399 26.12 5.46 0.14
N ASN A 400 24.95 5.84 0.64
CA ASN A 400 24.47 5.40 1.95
C ASN A 400 24.14 3.90 1.99
N GLU A 401 23.66 3.30 0.89
CA GLU A 401 23.39 1.84 0.84
C GLU A 401 24.66 1.00 1.05
N PHE A 402 25.82 1.49 0.63
CA PHE A 402 27.10 0.80 0.85
C PHE A 402 27.65 1.00 2.26
N GLN A 403 27.38 2.14 2.90
CA GLN A 403 27.72 2.35 4.31
C GLN A 403 26.96 1.38 5.22
N LEU A 404 25.72 0.98 4.88
CA LEU A 404 24.98 -0.05 5.63
C LEU A 404 25.69 -1.42 5.65
N LEU A 405 26.58 -1.70 4.70
CA LEU A 405 27.36 -2.94 4.64
C LEU A 405 28.78 -2.80 5.21
N ASP A 406 29.20 -1.62 5.66
CA ASP A 406 30.56 -1.37 6.14
C ASP A 406 30.94 -2.30 7.30
N SER A 407 30.00 -2.50 8.24
CA SER A 407 30.17 -3.43 9.36
C SER A 407 30.28 -4.90 8.91
N PHE A 408 29.59 -5.28 7.83
CA PHE A 408 29.73 -6.60 7.23
C PHE A 408 31.11 -6.78 6.59
N TYR A 409 31.60 -5.78 5.85
CA TYR A 409 32.92 -5.84 5.21
C TYR A 409 34.06 -5.79 6.21
N LYS A 410 33.96 -5.02 7.31
CA LYS A 410 34.91 -5.06 8.42
C LYS A 410 35.05 -6.47 8.99
N ARG A 411 33.91 -7.13 9.22
CA ARG A 411 33.88 -8.52 9.70
C ARG A 411 34.47 -9.50 8.69
N TYR A 412 34.10 -9.38 7.41
CA TYR A 412 34.65 -10.20 6.33
C TYR A 412 36.18 -10.06 6.21
N ASN A 413 36.68 -8.83 6.22
CA ASN A 413 38.10 -8.52 6.10
C ASN A 413 38.90 -9.07 7.28
N LYS A 414 38.35 -9.02 8.50
CA LYS A 414 38.99 -9.62 9.68
C LYS A 414 39.15 -11.12 9.54
N VAL A 415 38.09 -11.84 9.15
CA VAL A 415 38.15 -13.28 8.90
C VAL A 415 39.13 -13.61 7.77
N LEU A 416 39.20 -12.77 6.73
CA LEU A 416 40.16 -12.92 5.65
C LEU A 416 41.61 -12.77 6.14
N LEU A 417 41.89 -11.79 7.00
CA LEU A 417 43.22 -11.63 7.62
C LEU A 417 43.59 -12.82 8.48
N ASP A 418 42.65 -13.33 9.28
CA ASP A 418 42.88 -14.49 10.14
C ASP A 418 43.13 -15.75 9.29
N LYS A 419 42.38 -15.94 8.19
CA LYS A 419 42.65 -17.00 7.21
C LYS A 419 44.06 -16.88 6.63
N LEU A 420 44.45 -15.69 6.16
CA LEU A 420 45.78 -15.46 5.58
C LEU A 420 46.90 -15.71 6.60
N ALA A 421 46.68 -15.34 7.88
CA ALA A 421 47.62 -15.62 8.95
C ALA A 421 47.78 -17.13 9.19
N ILE A 422 46.66 -17.88 9.20
CA ILE A 422 46.67 -19.35 9.31
C ILE A 422 47.37 -19.98 8.11
N ASP A 423 47.11 -19.53 6.89
CA ASP A 423 47.77 -20.03 5.67
C ASP A 423 49.29 -19.77 5.71
N LYS A 424 49.71 -18.61 6.23
CA LYS A 424 51.13 -18.30 6.43
C LYS A 424 51.78 -19.18 7.51
N GLN A 425 51.09 -19.43 8.61
CA GLN A 425 51.58 -20.34 9.65
C GLN A 425 51.67 -21.77 9.14
N LYS A 426 50.66 -22.25 8.42
CA LYS A 426 50.64 -23.56 7.79
C LYS A 426 51.82 -23.74 6.84
N THR A 427 52.04 -22.78 5.93
CA THR A 427 53.18 -22.84 4.99
C THR A 427 54.53 -22.82 5.71
N THR A 428 54.65 -22.06 6.81
CA THR A 428 55.86 -22.06 7.65
C THR A 428 56.08 -23.41 8.33
N LEU A 429 55.05 -23.96 8.96
CA LEU A 429 55.09 -25.29 9.58
C LEU A 429 55.36 -26.40 8.56
N GLU A 430 54.85 -26.29 7.33
CA GLU A 430 55.17 -27.22 6.25
C GLU A 430 56.65 -27.15 5.87
N LYS A 431 57.23 -25.95 5.76
CA LYS A 431 58.67 -25.75 5.52
C LYS A 431 59.51 -26.29 6.67
N GLU A 432 59.16 -26.00 7.91
CA GLU A 432 59.84 -26.52 9.11
C GLU A 432 59.75 -28.04 9.17
N ASN A 433 58.58 -28.63 8.88
CA ASN A 433 58.40 -30.07 8.84
C ASN A 433 59.20 -30.71 7.71
N MET A 434 59.27 -30.07 6.54
CA MET A 434 60.18 -30.50 5.46
C MET A 434 61.65 -30.43 5.89
N PHE A 435 62.04 -29.38 6.62
CA PHE A 435 63.38 -29.20 7.18
C PHE A 435 63.70 -30.26 8.24
N PHE A 436 62.80 -30.55 9.18
CA PHE A 436 63.01 -31.61 10.17
C PHE A 436 63.05 -32.98 9.51
N LYS A 437 62.22 -33.23 8.48
CA LYS A 437 62.30 -34.46 7.69
C LYS A 437 63.63 -34.58 6.96
N SER A 438 64.20 -33.50 6.41
CA SER A 438 65.52 -33.53 5.77
C SER A 438 66.65 -33.68 6.78
N LEU A 439 66.57 -33.02 7.93
CA LEU A 439 67.54 -33.15 9.02
C LEU A 439 67.53 -34.55 9.64
N LEU A 440 66.34 -35.13 9.84
CA LEU A 440 66.19 -36.51 10.30
C LEU A 440 66.74 -37.49 9.27
N LYS A 441 66.47 -37.26 7.97
CA LYS A 441 67.09 -38.04 6.89
C LYS A 441 68.62 -37.96 6.96
N GLN A 442 69.18 -36.75 7.06
CA GLN A 442 70.63 -36.55 7.20
C GLN A 442 71.22 -37.24 8.44
N TYR A 443 70.52 -37.21 9.58
CA TYR A 443 70.96 -37.91 10.79
C TYR A 443 70.94 -39.43 10.60
N LEU A 444 69.86 -39.98 10.03
CA LEU A 444 69.76 -41.42 9.72
C LEU A 444 70.83 -41.86 8.71
N ASP A 445 71.08 -41.04 7.67
CA ASP A 445 72.14 -41.24 6.69
C ASP A 445 73.54 -41.10 7.33
N GLY A 446 73.70 -40.33 8.40
CA GLY A 446 74.96 -40.21 9.15
C GLY A 446 75.24 -41.36 10.12
N VAL A 447 74.19 -42.08 10.57
CA VAL A 447 74.29 -43.22 11.49
C VAL A 447 74.26 -44.58 10.76
N SER A 448 73.61 -44.64 9.58
CA SER A 448 73.50 -45.82 8.73
C SER A 448 74.45 -45.74 7.52
N VAL A 449 75.03 -46.86 7.11
CA VAL A 449 75.83 -46.93 5.87
C VAL A 449 74.95 -47.49 4.75
N ASN A 450 74.40 -46.60 3.91
CA ASN A 450 73.58 -46.94 2.75
C ASN A 450 74.22 -46.43 1.43
N ASP A 451 73.83 -46.98 0.29
CA ASP A 451 74.40 -46.64 -1.03
C ASP A 451 74.32 -45.13 -1.38
N ASP A 452 73.23 -44.46 -1.01
CA ASP A 452 73.08 -43.00 -1.20
C ASP A 452 74.13 -42.18 -0.41
N VAL A 453 74.55 -42.67 0.75
CA VAL A 453 75.54 -42.03 1.65
C VAL A 453 76.96 -42.23 1.13
N MET A 454 77.23 -43.35 0.46
CA MET A 454 78.55 -43.67 -0.11
C MET A 454 78.79 -42.98 -1.46
N ASN A 455 77.71 -42.67 -2.21
CA ASN A 455 77.76 -41.98 -3.50
C ASN A 455 77.75 -40.44 -3.38
N THR A 456 77.53 -39.89 -2.18
CA THR A 456 77.58 -38.45 -1.91
C THR A 456 78.77 -38.09 -1.03
N ASN A 457 79.23 -36.83 -1.08
CA ASN A 457 80.35 -36.37 -0.26
C ASN A 457 80.07 -36.61 1.23
N ASN A 458 80.82 -37.53 1.84
CA ASN A 458 80.61 -38.01 3.20
C ASN A 458 81.92 -38.02 4.01
N PRO A 459 81.85 -37.93 5.35
CA PRO A 459 83.05 -37.98 6.19
C PRO A 459 83.65 -39.40 6.32
N LEU A 460 82.96 -40.44 5.84
CA LEU A 460 83.40 -41.83 5.91
C LEU A 460 84.45 -42.19 4.84
N LEU A 461 84.51 -41.45 3.72
CA LEU A 461 85.45 -41.69 2.62
C LEU A 461 86.02 -40.36 2.10
N VAL A 462 87.17 -39.96 2.63
CA VAL A 462 87.81 -38.67 2.32
C VAL A 462 88.70 -38.80 1.09
N VAL A 463 88.31 -38.14 0.00
CA VAL A 463 89.10 -38.04 -1.23
C VAL A 463 89.70 -36.63 -1.31
N ASN A 464 91.03 -36.53 -1.47
CA ASN A 464 91.78 -35.27 -1.62
C ASN A 464 91.70 -34.27 -0.45
N ASN A 465 91.82 -34.73 0.81
CA ASN A 465 91.97 -33.91 2.02
C ASN A 465 90.91 -32.81 2.25
N LYS A 466 89.73 -32.88 1.62
CA LYS A 466 88.65 -31.91 1.82
C LYS A 466 87.50 -32.56 2.57
N VAL A 467 87.37 -32.25 3.87
CA VAL A 467 86.17 -32.55 4.65
C VAL A 467 85.40 -31.24 4.85
N ASN A 468 84.28 -31.06 4.17
CA ASN A 468 83.39 -29.92 4.39
C ASN A 468 82.39 -30.28 5.49
N LEU A 469 82.71 -29.97 6.76
CA LEU A 469 81.87 -30.31 7.91
C LEU A 469 80.60 -29.46 8.06
N ASN A 470 80.40 -28.39 7.28
CA ASN A 470 79.20 -27.56 7.40
C ASN A 470 78.53 -27.43 6.02
N ARG A 471 77.51 -28.27 5.76
CA ARG A 471 76.52 -27.95 4.72
C ARG A 471 75.30 -27.29 5.39
N PRO A 472 74.81 -26.14 4.87
CA PRO A 472 73.47 -25.67 5.22
C PRO A 472 72.44 -26.70 4.73
N PRO A 473 71.18 -26.61 5.20
CA PRO A 473 70.17 -27.62 4.94
C PRO A 473 70.01 -27.87 3.44
N VAL A 474 69.83 -29.13 3.05
CA VAL A 474 69.57 -29.51 1.65
C VAL A 474 68.29 -28.82 1.20
N GLU A 475 68.41 -27.79 0.36
CA GLU A 475 67.28 -27.28 -0.42
C GLU A 475 66.82 -28.40 -1.36
N ARG A 476 65.54 -28.78 -1.27
CA ARG A 476 64.93 -29.62 -2.28
C ARG A 476 64.75 -28.76 -3.53
N MET A 477 65.34 -29.16 -4.65
CA MET A 477 64.91 -28.63 -5.94
C MET A 477 63.46 -29.04 -6.17
N ASP A 478 62.61 -28.05 -6.45
CA ASP A 478 61.23 -28.29 -6.89
C ASP A 478 61.25 -29.13 -8.17
N GLY A 479 60.69 -30.35 -8.10
CA GLY A 479 60.50 -31.22 -9.28
C GLY A 479 60.83 -32.70 -9.12
N GLY A 480 61.40 -33.15 -7.99
CA GLY A 480 61.73 -34.56 -7.77
C GLY A 480 60.67 -35.35 -6.99
N VAL A 481 60.17 -36.45 -7.57
CA VAL A 481 59.20 -37.37 -6.95
C VAL A 481 59.75 -37.92 -5.62
N PRO A 482 59.01 -37.83 -4.48
CA PRO A 482 59.52 -38.30 -3.19
C PRO A 482 59.46 -39.83 -3.12
N HIS A 483 60.62 -40.49 -3.01
CA HIS A 483 60.67 -41.92 -2.70
C HIS A 483 60.24 -42.14 -1.23
N LYS A 484 59.13 -42.86 -1.03
CA LYS A 484 58.66 -43.30 0.29
C LYS A 484 59.54 -44.44 0.80
N THR A 485 60.19 -44.26 1.94
CA THR A 485 60.78 -45.36 2.72
C THR A 485 59.65 -46.05 3.49
N VAL A 486 59.41 -47.33 3.20
CA VAL A 486 58.46 -48.18 3.91
C VAL A 486 59.20 -48.85 5.05
N VAL A 487 58.75 -48.65 6.29
CA VAL A 487 59.18 -49.43 7.45
C VAL A 487 57.96 -50.25 7.88
N GLU A 488 58.01 -51.56 7.68
CA GLU A 488 56.97 -52.48 8.14
C GLU A 488 56.95 -52.50 9.68
N ALA A 489 55.82 -52.14 10.27
CA ALA A 489 55.59 -52.26 11.70
C ALA A 489 54.81 -53.54 12.01
N ASN A 490 55.24 -54.25 13.05
CA ASN A 490 54.65 -55.49 13.54
C ASN A 490 53.14 -55.39 13.73
N VAL A 491 52.46 -56.36 13.14
CA VAL A 491 51.03 -56.65 13.30
C VAL A 491 50.76 -57.06 14.75
N VAL A 492 49.95 -56.27 15.46
CA VAL A 492 49.25 -56.70 16.68
C VAL A 492 47.76 -56.62 16.40
N VAL A 493 47.15 -57.79 16.19
CA VAL A 493 45.71 -57.96 16.11
C VAL A 493 45.16 -57.98 17.54
N ASN A 494 44.20 -57.10 17.85
CA ASN A 494 43.12 -57.50 18.74
C ASN A 494 41.83 -56.72 18.46
N ASN A 495 40.78 -57.52 18.26
CA ASN A 495 39.41 -57.20 17.92
C ASN A 495 38.74 -56.21 18.89
N ARG A 496 37.91 -55.31 18.33
CA ARG A 496 36.52 -55.14 18.81
C ARG A 496 35.66 -54.34 17.83
N THR A 497 34.45 -54.88 17.60
CA THR A 497 33.19 -54.19 17.24
C THR A 497 33.21 -53.46 15.90
N MET A 498 32.72 -54.05 14.80
CA MET A 498 31.30 -54.33 14.48
C MET A 498 30.37 -53.13 14.72
N GLN A 499 29.64 -52.75 13.65
CA GLN A 499 28.70 -51.65 13.45
C GLN A 499 29.35 -50.38 12.87
N ARG A 500 29.00 -49.86 11.68
CA ARG A 500 27.86 -50.09 10.77
C ARG A 500 28.30 -49.67 9.36
N ASN A 501 28.28 -50.60 8.42
CA ASN A 501 27.72 -50.32 7.09
C ASN A 501 26.21 -50.05 7.30
N ALA A 502 25.48 -49.36 6.46
CA ALA A 502 25.68 -48.58 5.26
C ALA A 502 24.25 -48.48 4.71
N ASN A 503 23.88 -47.30 4.22
CA ASN A 503 23.11 -47.07 3.00
C ASN A 503 21.73 -47.75 2.75
N TYR A 504 21.06 -47.08 1.82
CA TYR A 504 19.93 -47.50 0.97
C TYR A 504 18.56 -47.34 1.66
N PHE A 505 17.65 -46.50 1.17
CA PHE A 505 17.30 -46.16 -0.21
C PHE A 505 16.97 -44.67 -0.42
#